data_AF-A0A660UUM4-F1
#
_entry.id   AF-A0A660UUM4-F1
#
_cell.length_a   1.000
_cell.length_b   1.000
_cell.length_c   1.000
_cell.angle_alpha   90.00
_cell.angle_beta   90.00
_cell.angle_gamma   90.00
#
_symmetry.space_group_name_H-M   'P 1'
#
loop_
_entity.id
_entity.type
_entity.pdbx_description
1 polymer ?
#
loop_
_entity_poly.entity_id
_entity_poly.type
_entity_poly.pdbx_seq_one_letter_code
_entity_poly.pdbx_strand_id
1 'polypeptide(L)'
;MMKNEIAEPLGDFETQWIFSEYESGKPVSEIAAEMKISENRVYAKMRSRPKTYEEIKCAREELYCRRLRRVRGLADSIAMDYLERLHEKLADAETDEEKDTLYEQIEKVLKIAKQYGDRVQLAEGKLTANIGNGNGLPFKIVVTETYEATTQSTDFTD
;
A
#
# COMPACT_ATOMS: atom_id res chain seq x y z
N MET A 1 -15.04 44.19 6.50
CA MET A 1 -15.07 43.23 7.63
C MET A 1 -14.03 42.17 7.36
N MET A 2 -12.87 42.27 8.01
CA MET A 2 -11.86 41.21 7.98
C MET A 2 -12.45 39.99 8.67
N LYS A 3 -12.44 38.84 7.99
CA LYS A 3 -12.76 37.56 8.62
C LYS A 3 -11.69 37.36 9.70
N ASN A 4 -12.11 37.43 10.97
CA ASN A 4 -11.29 36.94 12.06
C ASN A 4 -11.00 35.47 11.75
N GLU A 5 -9.81 35.19 11.25
CA GLU A 5 -9.23 33.85 11.31
C GLU A 5 -9.19 33.50 12.79
N ILE A 6 -10.15 32.69 13.21
CA ILE A 6 -10.14 32.07 14.52
C ILE A 6 -8.88 31.22 14.51
N ALA A 7 -7.79 31.74 15.08
CA ALA A 7 -6.63 30.95 15.42
C ALA A 7 -7.17 29.77 16.24
N GLU A 8 -7.14 28.57 15.65
CA GLU A 8 -7.52 27.36 16.36
C GLU A 8 -6.76 27.39 17.70
N PRO A 9 -7.42 27.18 18.85
CA PRO A 9 -6.71 27.12 20.11
C PRO A 9 -5.58 26.11 19.91
N LEU A 10 -4.33 26.51 20.18
CA LEU A 10 -3.18 25.61 20.14
C LEU A 10 -3.54 24.40 20.98
N GLY A 11 -4.04 23.35 20.31
CA GLY A 11 -4.44 22.13 20.97
C GLY A 11 -3.26 21.62 21.76
N ASP A 12 -3.53 20.97 22.89
CA ASP A 12 -2.55 20.29 23.72
C ASP A 12 -1.33 19.79 22.92
N PHE A 13 -0.13 20.29 23.27
CA PHE A 13 1.12 20.01 22.55
C PHE A 13 1.34 18.51 22.36
N GLU A 14 0.97 17.69 23.35
CA GLU A 14 1.02 16.23 23.26
C GLU A 14 0.20 15.71 22.07
N THR A 15 -1.00 16.24 21.90
CA THR A 15 -1.91 15.86 20.82
C THR A 15 -1.36 16.30 19.47
N GLN A 16 -0.82 17.51 19.36
CA GLN A 16 -0.21 18.00 18.12
C GLN A 16 1.01 17.18 17.72
N TRP A 17 1.87 16.85 18.68
CA TRP A 17 3.03 16.00 18.47
C TRP A 17 2.64 14.60 18.01
N ILE A 18 1.67 13.96 18.66
CA ILE A 18 1.12 12.66 18.25
C ILE A 18 0.69 12.69 16.79
N PHE A 19 -0.04 13.74 16.37
CA PHE A 19 -0.48 13.87 14.99
C PHE A 19 0.68 14.12 14.01
N SER A 20 1.65 14.96 14.37
CA SER A 20 2.85 15.18 13.55
C SER A 20 3.62 13.88 13.31
N GLU A 21 3.83 13.09 14.35
CA GLU A 21 4.52 11.80 14.26
C GLU A 21 3.70 10.75 13.51
N TYR A 22 2.37 10.77 13.68
CA TYR A 22 1.48 9.88 12.95
C TYR A 22 1.42 10.23 11.45
N GLU A 23 1.36 11.53 11.12
CA GLU A 23 1.43 12.06 9.75
C GLU A 23 2.78 11.73 9.10
N SER A 24 3.89 11.77 9.84
CA SER A 24 5.22 11.38 9.34
C SER A 24 5.35 9.88 9.02
N GLY A 25 4.37 9.09 9.44
CA GLY A 25 4.19 7.69 9.11
C GLY A 25 4.57 6.71 10.22
N LYS A 26 4.94 7.19 11.42
CA LYS A 26 5.23 6.31 12.57
C LYS A 26 3.98 5.54 13.00
N PRO A 27 4.09 4.23 13.33
CA PRO A 27 2.98 3.49 13.90
C PRO A 27 2.66 3.98 15.32
N VAL A 28 1.41 3.79 15.74
CA VAL A 28 0.93 4.22 17.07
C VAL A 28 1.73 3.58 18.20
N SER A 29 2.22 2.35 18.00
CA SER A 29 3.07 1.63 18.94
C SER A 29 4.40 2.34 19.22
N GLU A 30 5.05 2.87 18.18
CA GLU A 30 6.30 3.62 18.31
C GLU A 30 6.07 4.97 18.99
N ILE A 31 5.00 5.68 18.62
CA ILE A 31 4.62 6.94 19.25
C ILE A 31 4.33 6.75 20.75
N ALA A 32 3.61 5.67 21.09
CA ALA A 32 3.30 5.30 22.46
C ALA A 32 4.57 5.00 23.28
N ALA A 33 5.52 4.26 22.68
CA ALA A 33 6.81 3.95 23.31
C ALA A 33 7.66 5.21 23.54
N GLU A 34 7.74 6.10 22.56
CA GLU A 34 8.51 7.35 22.64
C GLU A 34 7.95 8.31 23.70
N MET A 35 6.63 8.39 23.80
CA MET A 35 5.93 9.19 24.81
C MET A 35 5.77 8.49 26.17
N LYS A 36 6.18 7.21 26.29
CA LYS A 36 6.00 6.38 27.50
C LYS A 36 4.55 6.33 27.99
N ILE A 37 3.60 6.30 27.06
CA ILE A 37 2.16 6.18 27.32
C ILE A 37 1.61 4.91 26.66
N SER A 38 0.42 4.47 27.06
CA SER A 38 -0.22 3.33 26.42
C SER A 38 -0.78 3.71 25.04
N GLU A 39 -0.80 2.76 24.10
CA GLU A 39 -1.40 2.95 22.77
C GLU A 39 -2.86 3.41 22.87
N ASN A 40 -3.62 2.86 23.81
CA ASN A 40 -5.01 3.27 24.07
C ASN A 40 -5.15 4.76 24.39
N ARG A 41 -4.16 5.34 25.10
CA ARG A 41 -4.13 6.77 25.42
C ARG A 41 -3.81 7.61 24.18
N VAL A 42 -2.93 7.13 23.30
CA VAL A 42 -2.66 7.76 22.00
C VAL A 42 -3.92 7.78 21.14
N TYR A 43 -4.60 6.65 21.00
CA TYR A 43 -5.88 6.57 20.27
C TYR A 43 -6.96 7.48 20.87
N ALA A 44 -7.03 7.60 22.20
CA ALA A 44 -7.96 8.51 22.86
C ALA A 44 -7.68 9.98 22.53
N LYS A 45 -6.40 10.39 22.52
CA LYS A 45 -5.98 11.74 22.11
C LYS A 45 -6.26 11.98 20.62
N MET A 46 -6.00 11.00 19.76
CA MET A 46 -6.32 11.09 18.33
C MET A 46 -7.82 11.22 18.05
N ARG A 47 -8.68 10.60 18.87
CA ARG A 47 -10.14 10.77 18.78
C ARG A 47 -10.65 12.16 19.18
N SER A 48 -9.84 12.95 19.88
CA SER A 48 -10.27 14.25 20.41
C SER A 48 -10.17 15.41 19.42
N ARG A 49 -9.39 15.28 18.34
CA ARG A 49 -9.33 16.29 17.26
C ARG A 49 -10.40 16.02 16.20
N PRO A 50 -11.13 17.05 15.72
CA PRO A 50 -12.25 16.91 14.80
C PRO A 50 -11.86 16.90 13.31
N LYS A 51 -10.60 16.65 12.94
CA LYS A 51 -10.33 16.19 11.57
C LYS A 51 -10.91 14.79 11.50
N THR A 52 -11.92 14.58 10.65
CA THR A 52 -12.49 13.26 10.42
C THR A 52 -11.33 12.32 10.18
N TYR A 53 -11.23 11.23 10.95
CA TYR A 53 -10.15 10.23 10.86
C TYR A 53 -9.75 9.88 9.41
N GLU A 54 -10.73 9.94 8.50
CA GLU A 54 -10.58 9.82 7.06
C GLU A 54 -9.61 10.83 6.42
N GLU A 55 -9.63 12.11 6.81
CA GLU A 55 -8.72 13.14 6.28
C GLU A 55 -7.26 12.86 6.66
N ILE A 56 -7.01 12.43 7.90
CA ILE A 56 -5.68 12.06 8.38
C ILE A 56 -5.20 10.78 7.69
N LYS A 57 -6.11 9.82 7.48
CA LYS A 57 -5.81 8.61 6.71
C LYS A 57 -5.44 8.93 5.27
N CYS A 58 -6.19 9.81 4.61
CA CYS A 58 -5.88 10.30 3.26
C CYS A 58 -4.53 10.99 3.20
N ALA A 59 -4.21 11.88 4.15
CA ALA A 59 -2.91 12.55 4.21
C ALA A 59 -1.75 11.55 4.38
N ARG A 60 -1.94 10.52 5.21
CA ARG A 60 -0.96 9.44 5.41
C ARG A 60 -0.77 8.60 4.15
N GLU A 61 -1.85 8.24 3.49
CA GLU A 61 -1.83 7.50 2.22
C GLU A 61 -1.13 8.29 1.12
N GLU A 62 -1.34 9.61 1.08
CA GLU A 62 -0.66 10.50 0.16
C GLU A 62 0.85 10.58 0.45
N LEU A 63 1.24 10.72 1.72
CA LEU A 63 2.65 10.73 2.13
C LEU A 63 3.33 9.38 1.86
N TYR A 64 2.64 8.28 2.08
CA TYR A 64 3.11 6.93 1.73
C TYR A 64 3.33 6.80 0.22
N CYS A 65 2.35 7.21 -0.60
CA CYS A 65 2.48 7.25 -2.06
C CYS A 65 3.65 8.13 -2.51
N ARG A 66 3.82 9.32 -1.93
CA ARG A 66 4.97 10.21 -2.23
C ARG A 66 6.30 9.56 -1.88
N ARG A 67 6.41 8.90 -0.71
CA ARG A 67 7.62 8.19 -0.30
C ARG A 67 7.93 7.02 -1.24
N LEU A 68 6.91 6.24 -1.63
CA LEU A 68 7.06 5.15 -2.60
C LEU A 68 7.52 5.66 -3.97
N ARG A 69 6.96 6.76 -4.49
CA ARG A 69 7.44 7.39 -5.73
C ARG A 69 8.90 7.81 -5.63
N ARG A 70 9.33 8.35 -4.49
CA ARG A 70 10.74 8.73 -4.27
C ARG A 70 11.65 7.51 -4.25
N VAL A 71 11.26 6.44 -3.53
CA VAL A 71 12.01 5.18 -3.51
C VAL A 71 12.12 4.58 -4.91
N ARG A 72 11.01 4.59 -5.67
CA ARG A 72 11.03 4.18 -7.08
C ARG A 72 11.99 5.02 -7.90
N GLY A 73 11.94 6.36 -7.80
CA GLY A 73 12.86 7.22 -8.54
C GLY A 73 14.34 6.94 -8.24
N LEU A 74 14.68 6.65 -6.97
CA LEU A 74 16.04 6.23 -6.59
C LEU A 74 16.39 4.85 -7.17
N ALA A 75 15.47 3.89 -7.12
CA ALA A 75 15.68 2.56 -7.69
C ALA A 75 15.85 2.62 -9.22
N ASP A 76 15.03 3.42 -9.91
CA ASP A 76 15.12 3.66 -11.36
C ASP A 76 16.47 4.30 -11.71
N SER A 77 16.94 5.28 -10.92
CA SER A 77 18.28 5.88 -11.11
C SER A 77 19.40 4.84 -10.97
N ILE A 78 19.37 4.01 -9.92
CA ILE A 78 20.38 2.96 -9.71
C ILE A 78 20.33 1.92 -10.85
N ALA A 79 19.13 1.56 -11.31
CA ALA A 79 18.95 0.64 -12.42
C ALA A 79 19.51 1.22 -13.72
N MET A 80 19.25 2.50 -14.01
CA MET A 80 19.81 3.19 -15.17
C MET A 80 21.35 3.21 -15.14
N ASP A 81 21.95 3.65 -14.03
CA ASP A 81 23.41 3.67 -13.87
C ASP A 81 24.03 2.28 -14.09
N TYR A 82 23.36 1.22 -13.63
CA TYR A 82 23.84 -0.15 -13.80
C TYR A 82 23.66 -0.64 -15.24
N LEU A 83 22.55 -0.30 -15.91
CA LEU A 83 22.31 -0.63 -17.31
C LEU A 83 23.30 0.06 -18.23
N GLU A 84 23.66 1.32 -17.96
CA GLU A 84 24.70 2.05 -18.71
C GLU A 84 26.05 1.33 -18.61
N ARG A 85 26.46 0.90 -17.42
CA ARG A 85 27.69 0.11 -17.23
C ARG A 85 27.64 -1.24 -17.93
N LEU A 86 26.48 -1.90 -17.97
CA LEU A 86 26.32 -3.16 -18.71
C LEU A 86 26.36 -2.92 -20.22
N HIS A 87 25.81 -1.80 -20.68
CA HIS A 87 25.84 -1.43 -22.09
C HIS A 87 27.27 -1.13 -22.57
N GLU A 88 28.08 -0.44 -21.77
CA GLU A 88 29.51 -0.23 -22.05
C GLU A 88 30.24 -1.58 -22.18
N LYS A 89 30.04 -2.50 -21.22
CA LYS A 89 30.64 -3.84 -21.28
C LYS A 89 30.17 -4.67 -22.48
N LEU A 90 28.92 -4.47 -22.92
CA LEU A 90 28.37 -5.15 -24.08
C LEU A 90 29.04 -4.67 -25.38
N ALA A 91 29.42 -3.38 -25.44
CA ALA A 91 30.16 -2.82 -26.57
C ALA A 91 31.58 -3.40 -26.67
N ASP A 92 32.20 -3.70 -25.53
CA ASP A 92 33.55 -4.28 -25.44
C ASP A 92 33.58 -5.82 -25.55
N ALA A 93 32.42 -6.50 -25.53
CA ALA A 93 32.35 -7.95 -25.55
C ALA A 93 32.68 -8.53 -26.93
N GLU A 94 33.72 -9.38 -27.00
CA GLU A 94 34.18 -9.99 -28.26
C GLU A 94 33.46 -11.31 -28.54
N THR A 95 33.09 -12.06 -27.49
CA THR A 95 32.48 -13.39 -27.61
C THR A 95 30.97 -13.35 -27.45
N ASP A 96 30.28 -14.32 -28.06
CA ASP A 96 28.83 -14.44 -27.91
C ASP A 96 28.43 -14.95 -26.53
N GLU A 97 29.27 -15.80 -25.89
CA GLU A 97 29.00 -16.24 -24.51
C GLU A 97 29.03 -15.07 -23.51
N GLU A 98 29.97 -14.12 -23.65
CA GLU A 98 30.00 -12.93 -22.79
C GLU A 98 28.77 -12.05 -22.99
N LYS A 99 28.31 -11.87 -24.23
CA LYS A 99 27.09 -11.11 -24.54
C LYS A 99 25.87 -11.75 -23.91
N ASP A 100 25.73 -13.08 -24.00
CA ASP A 100 24.60 -13.80 -23.38
C ASP A 100 24.56 -13.59 -21.86
N THR A 101 25.70 -13.68 -21.18
CA THR A 101 25.75 -13.41 -19.73
C THR A 101 25.40 -11.97 -19.37
N LEU A 102 25.76 -10.99 -20.21
CA LEU A 102 25.40 -9.59 -20.01
C LEU A 102 23.90 -9.36 -20.24
N TYR A 103 23.31 -9.98 -21.26
CA TYR A 103 21.87 -9.92 -21.51
C TYR A 103 21.06 -10.51 -20.35
N GLU A 104 21.51 -11.62 -19.75
CA GLU A 104 20.86 -12.16 -18.54
C GLU A 104 20.88 -11.18 -17.36
N GLN A 105 21.99 -10.43 -17.18
CA GLN A 105 22.09 -9.43 -16.14
C GLN A 105 21.17 -8.24 -16.41
N ILE A 106 21.10 -7.77 -17.66
CA ILE A 106 20.16 -6.73 -18.10
C ILE A 106 18.72 -7.16 -17.79
N GLU A 107 18.35 -8.40 -18.13
CA GLU A 107 17.00 -8.91 -17.89
C GLU A 107 16.63 -8.91 -16.39
N LYS A 108 17.57 -9.29 -15.51
CA LYS A 108 17.36 -9.25 -14.05
C LYS A 108 17.11 -7.84 -13.55
N VAL A 109 17.87 -6.86 -14.03
CA VAL A 109 17.73 -5.44 -13.64
C VAL A 109 16.37 -4.90 -14.09
N LEU A 110 15.97 -5.19 -15.33
CA LEU A 110 14.66 -4.77 -15.87
C LEU A 110 13.49 -5.41 -15.11
N LYS A 111 13.61 -6.68 -14.70
CA LYS A 111 12.59 -7.35 -13.85
C LYS A 111 12.43 -6.65 -12.51
N ILE A 112 13.53 -6.25 -11.86
CA ILE A 112 13.49 -5.54 -10.59
C ILE A 112 12.85 -4.15 -10.76
N ALA A 113 13.24 -3.40 -11.78
CA ALA A 113 12.65 -2.09 -12.09
C ALA A 113 11.13 -2.19 -12.31
N LYS A 114 10.68 -3.20 -13.08
CA LYS A 114 9.25 -3.48 -13.27
C LYS A 114 8.53 -3.75 -11.94
N GLN A 115 9.10 -4.58 -11.06
CA GLN A 115 8.47 -4.89 -9.77
C GLN A 115 8.28 -3.65 -8.88
N TYR A 116 9.25 -2.71 -8.88
CA TYR A 116 9.09 -1.44 -8.17
C TYR A 116 8.02 -0.55 -8.82
N GLY A 117 7.96 -0.51 -10.16
CA GLY A 117 6.89 0.15 -10.89
C GLY A 117 5.50 -0.39 -10.52
N ASP A 118 5.33 -1.71 -10.55
CA ASP A 118 4.08 -2.40 -10.21
C ASP A 118 3.66 -2.12 -8.75
N ARG A 119 4.60 -2.11 -7.80
CA ARG A 119 4.34 -1.78 -6.38
C ARG A 119 3.84 -0.36 -6.18
N VAL A 120 4.39 0.62 -6.90
CA VAL A 120 3.90 2.01 -6.83
C VAL A 120 2.49 2.11 -7.41
N GLN A 121 2.24 1.51 -8.57
CA GLN A 121 0.91 1.53 -9.18
C GLN A 121 -0.14 0.82 -8.32
N LEU A 122 0.24 -0.26 -7.64
CA LEU A 122 -0.61 -0.94 -6.66
C LEU A 122 -0.95 -0.02 -5.48
N ALA A 123 0.05 0.64 -4.91
CA ALA A 123 -0.15 1.55 -3.78
C ALA A 123 -0.99 2.78 -4.14
N GLU A 124 -0.95 3.21 -5.40
CA GLU A 124 -1.79 4.28 -5.93
C GLU A 124 -3.21 3.83 -6.33
N GLY A 125 -3.52 2.54 -6.20
CA GLY A 125 -4.80 1.95 -6.65
C GLY A 125 -4.98 1.91 -8.16
N LYS A 126 -3.91 2.14 -8.94
CA LYS A 126 -3.93 2.10 -10.42
C LYS A 126 -3.73 0.70 -10.98
N LEU A 127 -3.11 -0.18 -10.21
CA LEU A 127 -2.98 -1.59 -10.51
C LEU A 127 -3.83 -2.38 -9.52
N THR A 128 -4.54 -3.40 -9.99
CA THR A 128 -5.12 -4.42 -9.12
C THR A 128 -4.12 -5.56 -9.00
N ALA A 129 -3.69 -5.89 -7.78
CA ALA A 129 -2.99 -7.16 -7.56
C ALA A 129 -4.01 -8.27 -7.77
N ASN A 130 -3.72 -9.18 -8.69
CA ASN A 130 -4.44 -10.44 -8.75
C ASN A 130 -3.99 -11.24 -7.51
N ILE A 131 -4.74 -11.17 -6.41
CA ILE A 131 -4.57 -12.02 -5.23
C ILE A 131 -5.16 -13.39 -5.56
N GLY A 132 -4.71 -13.99 -6.66
CA GLY A 132 -4.97 -15.37 -6.98
C GLY A 132 -4.09 -16.19 -6.06
N ASN A 133 -4.61 -16.59 -4.91
CA ASN A 133 -4.01 -17.66 -4.14
C ASN A 133 -4.02 -18.89 -5.07
N GLY A 134 -2.87 -19.51 -5.33
CA GLY A 134 -2.78 -20.70 -6.21
C GLY A 134 -3.64 -21.89 -5.75
N ASN A 135 -4.25 -21.78 -4.57
CA ASN A 135 -5.14 -22.74 -3.94
C ASN A 135 -6.64 -22.40 -4.07
N GLY A 136 -7.00 -21.44 -4.93
CA GLY A 136 -8.40 -21.03 -5.14
C GLY A 136 -8.90 -19.97 -4.15
N LEU A 137 -10.18 -19.60 -4.30
CA LEU A 137 -10.84 -18.57 -3.47
C LEU A 137 -10.79 -18.96 -1.98
N PRO A 138 -10.60 -18.00 -1.06
CA PRO A 138 -10.48 -18.27 0.39
C PRO A 138 -11.81 -18.66 1.06
N PHE A 139 -12.89 -18.83 0.29
CA PHE A 139 -14.20 -19.21 0.76
C PHE A 139 -14.82 -20.26 -0.15
N LYS A 140 -15.58 -21.19 0.44
CA LYS A 140 -16.30 -22.25 -0.26
C LYS A 140 -17.69 -21.74 -0.61
N ILE A 141 -17.99 -21.60 -1.90
CA ILE A 141 -19.34 -21.30 -2.38
C ILE A 141 -20.13 -22.60 -2.36
N VAL A 142 -21.20 -22.66 -1.56
CA VAL A 142 -22.17 -23.74 -1.57
C VAL A 142 -23.45 -23.20 -2.21
N VAL A 143 -23.75 -23.68 -3.41
CA VAL A 143 -25.04 -23.40 -4.08
C VAL A 143 -25.98 -24.54 -3.72
N THR A 144 -26.98 -24.24 -2.89
CA THR A 144 -28.07 -25.16 -2.60
C THR A 144 -29.28 -24.77 -3.43
N GLU A 145 -29.64 -25.62 -4.39
CA GLU A 145 -30.94 -25.54 -5.06
C GLU A 145 -32.01 -26.07 -4.09
N THR A 146 -32.91 -25.20 -3.66
CA THR A 146 -34.14 -25.61 -2.97
C THR A 146 -35.20 -25.90 -4.02
N TYR A 147 -35.49 -27.17 -4.25
CA TYR A 147 -36.67 -27.59 -5.02
C TYR A 147 -37.92 -27.36 -4.16
N GLU A 148 -38.97 -26.78 -4.75
CA GLU A 148 -40.26 -26.68 -4.08
C GLU A 148 -40.83 -28.08 -3.83
N ALA A 149 -41.31 -28.32 -2.61
CA ALA A 149 -41.91 -29.60 -2.25
C ALA A 149 -43.19 -29.79 -3.08
N THR A 150 -43.23 -30.84 -3.90
CA THR A 150 -44.44 -31.28 -4.57
C THR A 150 -45.46 -31.63 -3.49
N THR A 151 -46.44 -30.75 -3.26
CA THR A 151 -47.62 -31.07 -2.47
C THR A 151 -48.35 -32.20 -3.16
N GLN A 152 -48.11 -33.44 -2.73
CA GLN A 152 -49.00 -34.55 -3.04
C GLN A 152 -50.32 -34.25 -2.31
N SER A 153 -51.33 -33.83 -3.07
CA SER A 153 -52.70 -33.76 -2.62
C SER A 153 -53.17 -35.18 -2.31
N THR A 154 -53.19 -35.54 -1.02
CA THR A 154 -53.95 -36.69 -0.56
C THR A 154 -55.43 -36.34 -0.64
N ASP A 155 -56.06 -36.68 -1.76
CA ASP A 155 -57.52 -36.75 -1.86
C ASP A 155 -58.01 -37.91 -0.98
N PHE A 156 -58.44 -37.57 0.23
CA PHE A 156 -59.35 -38.38 1.01
C PHE A 156 -60.75 -37.76 0.90
N THR A 157 -61.63 -38.43 0.18
CA THR A 157 -63.08 -38.28 0.33
C THR A 157 -63.71 -39.68 0.31
N ASP A 158 -64.23 -40.04 1.49
CA ASP A 158 -65.21 -41.06 1.90
C ASP A 158 -65.03 -42.55 1.51
#